data_AF-A0A416REG9-F1
#
_entry.id   AF-A0A416REG9-F1
#
_cell.length_a   1.000
_cell.length_b   1.000
_cell.length_c   1.000
_cell.angle_alpha   90.00
_cell.angle_beta   90.00
_cell.angle_gamma   90.00
#
_symmetry.space_group_name_H-M   'P 1'
#
loop_
_entity.id
_entity.type
_entity.pdbx_description
1 polymer ?
#
loop_
_entity_poly.entity_id
_entity_poly.type
_entity_poly.pdbx_seq_one_letter_code
_entity_poly.pdbx_strand_id
1 'polypeptide(L)'
;MPTKKKRLTQREKAERAKMKKELQAEGVLPPDKPRLNRKKFARETWAEWEEFIKRDPVLAEVRLLRAVEFMAGPEVPKITPEQIGVFKALKIAIELDKFFRRLEAEGRKQYTIGEIADEVFLPVWKL
;
A
#
# COMPACT_ATOMS: atom_id res chain seq x y z
N MET A 1 -13.69 23.98 -20.38
CA MET A 1 -13.80 22.66 -21.06
C MET A 1 -12.38 22.17 -21.40
N PRO A 2 -11.95 20.97 -20.99
CA PRO A 2 -10.63 20.48 -21.39
C PRO A 2 -10.65 20.13 -22.88
N THR A 3 -9.85 20.83 -23.68
CA THR A 3 -9.68 20.60 -25.11
C THR A 3 -9.08 19.20 -25.32
N LYS A 4 -9.78 18.36 -26.11
CA LYS A 4 -9.37 16.98 -26.41
C LYS A 4 -7.99 17.02 -27.07
N LYS A 5 -6.93 16.57 -26.37
CA LYS A 5 -5.57 16.50 -26.93
C LYS A 5 -5.56 15.59 -28.16
N LYS A 6 -4.97 16.07 -29.26
CA LYS A 6 -4.77 15.31 -30.51
C LYS A 6 -4.01 14.02 -30.19
N ARG A 7 -4.55 12.87 -30.61
CA ARG A 7 -3.86 11.58 -30.48
C ARG A 7 -2.65 11.58 -31.40
N LEU A 8 -1.48 11.29 -30.83
CA LEU A 8 -0.24 11.10 -31.59
C LEU A 8 -0.37 9.88 -32.50
N THR A 9 0.06 10.05 -33.74
CA THR A 9 0.31 8.98 -34.70
C THR A 9 1.45 8.08 -34.21
N GLN A 10 1.56 6.88 -34.77
CA GLN A 10 2.65 5.97 -34.39
C GLN A 10 4.03 6.53 -34.75
N ARG A 11 4.13 7.28 -35.86
CA ARG A 11 5.36 7.96 -36.28
C ARG A 11 5.81 9.00 -35.25
N GLU A 12 4.90 9.86 -34.80
CA GLU A 12 5.23 10.88 -33.80
C GLU A 12 5.66 10.27 -32.45
N LYS A 13 5.10 9.11 -32.06
CA LYS A 13 5.55 8.39 -30.86
C LYS A 13 6.97 7.85 -31.01
N ALA A 14 7.31 7.31 -32.18
CA ALA A 14 8.65 6.78 -32.46
C ALA A 14 9.69 7.90 -32.48
N GLU A 15 9.39 9.03 -33.12
CA GLU A 15 10.26 10.21 -33.16
C GLU A 15 10.51 10.76 -31.73
N ARG A 16 9.45 10.88 -30.91
CA ARG A 16 9.60 11.28 -29.50
C ARG A 16 10.43 10.32 -28.68
N ALA A 17 10.27 9.01 -28.88
CA ALA A 17 11.07 8.01 -28.18
C ALA A 17 12.55 8.07 -28.56
N LYS A 18 12.85 8.35 -29.84
CA LYS A 18 14.23 8.54 -30.32
C LYS A 18 14.87 9.79 -29.70
N MET A 19 14.19 10.93 -29.80
CA MET A 19 14.66 12.19 -29.23
C MET A 19 14.86 12.09 -27.72
N LYS A 20 13.96 11.39 -27.01
CA LYS A 20 14.12 11.12 -25.58
C LYS A 20 15.41 10.35 -25.27
N LYS A 21 15.76 9.33 -26.08
CA LYS A 21 16.99 8.55 -25.90
C LYS A 21 18.24 9.38 -26.17
N GLU A 22 18.21 10.24 -27.19
CA GLU A 22 19.32 11.16 -27.52
C GLU A 22 19.56 12.13 -26.35
N LEU A 23 18.51 12.78 -25.85
CA LEU A 23 18.59 13.68 -24.69
C LEU A 23 19.02 12.96 -23.39
N GLN A 24 18.68 11.68 -23.23
CA GLN A 24 19.18 10.87 -22.11
C GLN A 24 20.67 10.54 -22.26
N ALA A 25 21.14 10.27 -23.48
CA ALA A 25 22.55 10.00 -23.76
C ALA A 25 23.43 11.25 -23.59
N GLU A 26 22.89 12.43 -23.92
CA GLU A 26 23.52 13.73 -23.72
C GLU A 26 23.46 14.22 -22.25
N GLY A 27 22.77 13.49 -21.36
CA GLY A 27 22.63 13.84 -19.94
C GLY A 27 21.65 14.99 -19.66
N VAL A 28 20.92 15.47 -20.67
CA VAL A 28 19.90 16.51 -20.54
C VAL A 28 18.65 15.98 -19.82
N LEU A 29 18.27 14.72 -20.09
CA LEU A 29 17.18 14.03 -19.41
C LEU A 29 17.70 12.92 -18.49
N PRO A 30 17.11 12.73 -17.28
CA PRO A 30 17.46 11.60 -16.43
C PRO A 30 17.06 10.27 -17.07
N PRO A 31 17.75 9.16 -16.69
CA PRO A 31 17.37 7.83 -17.14
C PRO A 31 15.95 7.47 -16.68
N ASP A 32 15.31 6.58 -17.43
CA ASP A 32 13.98 6.12 -17.08
C ASP A 32 13.99 5.40 -15.74
N LYS A 33 13.17 5.89 -14.79
CA LYS A 33 13.02 5.24 -13.50
C LYS A 33 12.59 3.78 -13.72
N PRO A 34 13.36 2.79 -13.24
CA PRO A 34 13.01 1.40 -13.44
C PRO A 34 11.65 1.11 -12.82
N ARG A 35 10.84 0.33 -13.53
CA ARG A 35 9.53 -0.10 -13.00
C ARG A 35 9.79 -0.99 -11.79
N LEU A 36 9.12 -0.71 -10.68
CA LEU A 36 9.19 -1.55 -9.49
C LEU A 36 8.73 -2.98 -9.84
N ASN A 37 9.58 -3.96 -9.60
CA ASN A 37 9.18 -5.36 -9.66
C ASN A 37 8.34 -5.68 -8.41
N ARG A 38 7.03 -5.45 -8.53
CA ARG A 38 6.08 -5.54 -7.40
C ARG A 38 6.10 -6.91 -6.70
N LYS A 39 6.20 -8.00 -7.45
CA LYS A 39 6.24 -9.38 -6.88
C LYS A 39 7.53 -9.65 -6.12
N LYS A 40 8.67 -9.16 -6.64
CA LYS A 40 9.96 -9.28 -5.96
C LYS A 40 9.96 -8.43 -4.70
N PHE A 41 9.60 -7.14 -4.83
CA PHE A 41 9.51 -6.20 -3.73
C PHE A 41 8.64 -6.71 -2.58
N ALA A 42 7.42 -7.19 -2.87
CA ALA A 42 6.51 -7.70 -1.84
C ALA A 42 7.08 -8.91 -1.09
N ARG A 43 7.75 -9.83 -1.81
CA ARG A 43 8.33 -11.04 -1.22
C ARG A 43 9.53 -10.73 -0.33
N GLU A 44 10.45 -9.89 -0.81
CA GLU A 44 11.64 -9.50 -0.06
C GLU A 44 11.27 -8.70 1.18
N THR A 45 10.35 -7.73 1.04
CA THR A 45 9.85 -6.94 2.17
C THR A 45 9.21 -7.83 3.24
N TRP A 46 8.42 -8.83 2.84
CA TRP A 46 7.79 -9.74 3.80
C TRP A 46 8.81 -10.61 4.54
N ALA A 47 9.83 -11.12 3.83
CA ALA A 47 10.90 -11.89 4.45
C ALA A 47 11.69 -11.04 5.46
N GLU A 48 12.09 -9.82 5.09
CA GLU A 48 12.78 -8.89 5.99
C GLU A 48 11.92 -8.53 7.21
N TRP A 49 10.60 -8.38 7.01
CA TRP A 49 9.66 -8.12 8.10
C TRP A 49 9.53 -9.30 9.06
N GLU A 50 9.44 -10.53 8.56
CA GLU A 50 9.42 -11.73 9.40
C GLU A 50 10.69 -11.87 10.24
N GLU A 51 11.86 -11.59 9.65
CA GLU A 51 13.13 -11.57 10.37
C GLU A 51 13.15 -10.48 11.46
N PHE A 52 12.62 -9.30 11.15
CA PHE A 52 12.55 -8.21 12.11
C PHE A 52 11.64 -8.54 13.30
N ILE A 53 10.43 -9.06 13.06
CA ILE A 53 9.51 -9.49 14.14
C ILE A 53 10.18 -10.56 15.00
N LYS A 54 10.85 -11.56 14.40
CA LYS A 54 11.53 -12.63 15.16
C LYS A 54 12.65 -12.09 16.05
N ARG A 55 13.36 -11.07 15.59
CA ARG A 55 14.45 -10.44 16.33
C ARG A 55 13.94 -9.56 17.47
N ASP A 56 12.96 -8.71 17.22
CA ASP A 56 12.44 -7.74 18.19
C ASP A 56 10.96 -7.40 17.88
N PRO A 57 10.01 -8.17 18.43
CA PRO A 57 8.59 -8.04 18.07
C PRO A 57 8.00 -6.71 18.55
N VAL A 58 8.35 -6.27 19.76
CA VAL A 58 7.84 -5.02 20.33
C VAL A 58 8.34 -3.82 19.52
N LEU A 59 9.63 -3.78 19.20
CA LEU A 59 10.16 -2.71 18.36
C LEU A 59 9.57 -2.76 16.94
N ALA A 60 9.36 -3.96 16.38
CA ALA A 60 8.74 -4.10 15.07
C ALA A 60 7.35 -3.45 15.05
N GLU A 61 6.50 -3.76 16.03
CA GLU A 61 5.17 -3.14 16.16
C GLU A 61 5.24 -1.61 16.30
N VAL A 62 6.14 -1.10 17.15
CA VAL A 62 6.35 0.36 17.31
C VAL A 62 6.79 1.01 15.99
N ARG A 63 7.71 0.37 15.25
CA ARG A 63 8.17 0.88 13.95
C ARG A 63 7.08 0.81 12.87
N LEU A 64 6.23 -0.21 12.90
CA LEU A 64 5.08 -0.31 12.01
C LEU A 64 4.09 0.83 12.23
N LEU A 65 3.74 1.13 13.49
CA LEU A 65 2.86 2.26 13.82
C LEU A 65 3.44 3.57 13.28
N ARG A 66 4.75 3.81 13.48
CA ARG A 66 5.41 5.00 12.96
C ARG A 66 5.41 5.06 11.42
N ALA A 67 5.55 3.92 10.74
CA ALA A 67 5.50 3.85 9.29
C ALA A 67 4.09 4.17 8.75
N VAL A 68 3.04 3.73 9.45
CA VAL A 68 1.65 4.07 9.11
C VAL A 68 1.41 5.58 9.18
N GLU A 69 1.94 6.27 10.20
CA GLU A 69 1.84 7.73 10.32
C GLU A 69 2.45 8.46 9.12
N PHE A 70 3.61 8.00 8.63
CA PHE A 70 4.24 8.58 7.44
C PHE A 70 3.42 8.39 6.16
N MET A 71 2.68 7.30 6.06
CA MET A 71 1.91 6.95 4.85
C MET A 71 0.50 7.56 4.84
N ALA A 72 -0.15 7.63 6.01
CA ALA A 72 -1.57 7.91 6.14
C ALA A 72 -1.88 8.99 7.19
N GLY A 73 -0.90 9.84 7.53
CA GLY A 73 -1.09 10.98 8.41
C GLY A 73 -2.17 11.97 7.91
N PRO A 74 -2.73 12.79 8.81
CA PRO A 74 -3.97 13.55 8.58
C PRO A 74 -3.88 14.72 7.58
N GLU A 75 -2.72 14.98 6.98
CA GLU A 75 -2.49 16.14 6.11
C GLU A 75 -2.32 15.78 4.63
N VAL A 76 -3.36 15.22 4.01
CA VAL A 76 -3.37 15.01 2.55
C VAL A 76 -4.58 15.64 1.86
N PRO A 77 -4.40 16.61 0.95
CA PRO A 77 -5.48 17.23 0.16
C PRO A 77 -6.23 16.22 -0.73
N LYS A 78 -5.61 15.09 -1.02
CA LYS A 78 -6.18 14.00 -1.84
C LYS A 78 -5.69 12.66 -1.32
N ILE A 79 -6.64 11.77 -1.03
CA ILE A 79 -6.36 10.40 -0.60
C ILE A 79 -6.05 9.52 -1.82
N THR A 80 -4.94 8.79 -1.78
CA THR A 80 -4.56 7.84 -2.85
C THR A 80 -5.07 6.41 -2.55
N PRO A 81 -5.18 5.53 -3.57
CA PRO A 81 -5.53 4.12 -3.36
C PRO A 81 -4.58 3.39 -2.40
N GLU A 82 -3.29 3.72 -2.42
CA GLU A 82 -2.29 3.17 -1.49
C GLU A 82 -2.61 3.57 -0.04
N GLN A 83 -3.01 4.82 0.18
CA GLN A 83 -3.43 5.31 1.51
C GLN A 83 -4.74 4.66 1.98
N ILE A 84 -5.69 4.43 1.07
CA ILE A 84 -6.91 3.66 1.39
C ILE A 84 -6.56 2.25 1.89
N GLY A 85 -5.57 1.59 1.28
CA GLY A 85 -5.08 0.29 1.76
C GLY A 85 -4.59 0.36 3.22
N VAL A 86 -3.86 1.42 3.57
CA VAL A 86 -3.39 1.66 4.95
C VAL A 86 -4.55 1.95 5.90
N PHE A 87 -5.51 2.80 5.50
CA PHE A 87 -6.70 3.08 6.32
C PHE A 87 -7.57 1.84 6.53
N LYS A 88 -7.67 0.94 5.55
CA LYS A 88 -8.34 -0.37 5.72
C LYS A 88 -7.62 -1.22 6.77
N ALA A 89 -6.29 -1.25 6.78
CA ALA A 89 -5.53 -1.98 7.80
C ALA A 89 -5.80 -1.40 9.21
N LEU A 90 -5.80 -0.07 9.36
CA LEU A 90 -6.18 0.60 10.61
C LEU A 90 -7.60 0.26 11.04
N LYS A 91 -8.55 0.27 10.10
CA LYS A 91 -9.95 -0.08 10.37
C LYS A 91 -10.10 -1.55 10.79
N ILE A 92 -9.40 -2.48 10.14
CA ILE A 92 -9.36 -3.89 10.55
C ILE A 92 -8.83 -4.02 11.99
N ALA A 93 -7.75 -3.32 12.34
CA ALA A 93 -7.23 -3.36 13.71
C ALA A 93 -8.24 -2.88 14.76
N ILE A 94 -8.97 -1.80 14.46
CA ILE A 94 -10.03 -1.26 15.33
C ILE A 94 -11.19 -2.25 15.48
N GLU A 95 -11.67 -2.83 14.38
CA GLU A 95 -12.78 -3.79 14.43
C GLU A 95 -12.36 -5.12 15.08
N LEU A 96 -11.10 -5.51 14.97
CA LEU A 96 -10.55 -6.67 15.68
C LEU A 96 -10.51 -6.46 17.20
N ASP A 97 -10.10 -5.29 17.68
CA ASP A 97 -10.15 -4.94 19.11
C ASP A 97 -11.60 -4.98 19.63
N LYS A 98 -12.56 -4.40 18.90
CA LYS A 98 -13.99 -4.47 19.26
C LYS A 98 -14.50 -5.91 19.32
N PHE A 99 -14.12 -6.74 18.35
CA PHE A 99 -14.48 -8.15 18.31
C PHE A 99 -14.00 -8.87 19.58
N PHE A 100 -12.73 -8.69 19.97
CA PHE A 100 -12.18 -9.33 21.17
C PHE A 100 -12.78 -8.80 22.48
N ARG A 101 -12.99 -7.48 22.60
CA ARG A 101 -13.67 -6.90 23.77
C ARG A 101 -15.09 -7.45 23.94
N ARG A 102 -15.80 -7.65 22.84
CA ARG A 102 -17.15 -8.24 22.86
C ARG A 102 -17.10 -9.71 23.31
N LEU A 103 -16.17 -10.51 22.79
CA LEU A 103 -16.00 -11.90 23.24
C LEU A 103 -15.67 -11.99 24.73
N GLU A 104 -14.82 -11.10 25.23
CA GLU A 104 -14.49 -11.00 26.66
C GLU A 104 -15.74 -10.69 27.50
N ALA A 105 -16.56 -9.72 27.08
CA ALA A 105 -17.81 -9.38 27.74
C ALA A 105 -18.84 -10.52 27.71
N GLU A 106 -18.85 -11.33 26.65
CA GLU A 106 -19.68 -12.53 26.51
C GLU A 106 -19.13 -13.74 27.30
N GLY A 107 -17.94 -13.63 27.92
CA GLY A 107 -17.27 -14.74 28.60
C GLY A 107 -16.78 -15.84 27.67
N ARG A 108 -16.69 -15.56 26.35
CA ARG A 108 -16.29 -16.53 25.33
C ARG A 108 -14.78 -16.51 25.15
N LYS A 109 -14.15 -17.68 25.32
CA LYS A 109 -12.70 -17.87 25.13
C LYS A 109 -12.30 -18.41 23.76
N GLN A 110 -13.28 -18.76 22.92
CA GLN A 110 -13.05 -19.39 21.62
C GLN A 110 -13.86 -18.68 20.54
N TYR A 111 -13.27 -18.63 19.37
CA TYR A 111 -13.84 -18.10 18.14
C TYR A 111 -13.26 -18.85 16.94
N THR A 112 -13.93 -18.76 15.81
CA THR A 112 -13.49 -19.35 14.55
C THR A 112 -12.85 -18.29 13.66
N ILE A 113 -12.01 -18.73 12.72
CA ILE A 113 -11.46 -17.86 11.67
C ILE A 113 -12.60 -17.30 10.80
N GLY A 114 -13.70 -18.06 10.63
CA GLY A 114 -14.90 -17.62 9.92
C GLY A 114 -15.54 -16.38 10.54
N GLU A 115 -15.67 -16.34 11.88
CA GLU A 115 -16.18 -15.17 12.58
C GLU A 115 -15.32 -13.92 12.35
N ILE A 116 -13.99 -14.05 12.43
CA ILE A 116 -13.09 -12.92 12.11
C ILE A 116 -13.25 -12.50 10.64
N ALA A 117 -13.35 -13.47 9.72
CA ALA A 117 -13.51 -13.17 8.31
C ALA A 117 -14.80 -12.40 8.04
N ASP A 118 -15.93 -12.87 8.58
CA ASP A 118 -17.26 -12.34 8.30
C ASP A 118 -17.54 -11.03 9.04
N GLU A 119 -17.09 -10.90 10.29
CA GLU A 119 -17.41 -9.75 11.14
C GLU A 119 -16.37 -8.63 11.07
N VAL A 120 -15.10 -8.96 10.83
CA VAL A 120 -14.00 -7.99 10.88
C VAL A 120 -13.43 -7.72 9.49
N PHE A 121 -12.92 -8.76 8.82
CA PHE A 121 -12.12 -8.58 7.61
C PHE A 121 -12.96 -8.21 6.38
N LEU A 122 -13.93 -9.05 6.00
CA LEU A 122 -14.72 -8.88 4.77
C LEU A 122 -15.52 -7.56 4.74
N PRO A 123 -16.13 -7.09 5.84
CA PRO A 123 -16.82 -5.80 5.85
C PRO A 123 -15.90 -4.63 5.49
N VAL A 124 -14.66 -4.63 5.97
CA VAL A 124 -13.68 -3.58 5.68
C VAL A 124 -13.04 -3.75 4.30
N TRP A 125 -12.75 -4.99 3.91
CA TRP A 125 -12.11 -5.30 2.64
C TRP A 125 -12.94 -4.82 1.44
N LYS A 126 -14.28 -4.91 1.55
CA LYS A 126 -15.25 -4.53 0.52
C LYS A 126 -15.47 -3.03 0.35
N LEU A 127 -14.97 -2.17 1.26
CA LEU A 127 -15.06 -0.70 1.16
C LEU A 127 -14.22 -0.14 0.01
#